data_AF-A0A8S3GVN9-F1
#
_entry.id   AF-A0A8S3GVN9-F1
#
_cell.length_a   1.000
_cell.length_b   1.000
_cell.length_c   1.000
_cell.angle_alpha   90.00
_cell.angle_beta   90.00
_cell.angle_gamma   90.00
#
_symmetry.space_group_name_H-M   'P 1'
#
loop_
_entity.id
_entity.type
_entity.pdbx_description
1 polymer ?
#
loop_
_entity_poly.entity_id
_entity_poly.type
_entity_poly.pdbx_seq_one_letter_code
_entity_poly.pdbx_strand_id
1 'polypeptide(L)'
;MSCNERKSSTRCEGCLRLFCRQCVNVHHDELMVEFEALFGIQNELKESLDVVQSNWQNNKDFTCLAEIDQWELEVINRIRLIAGNARKTANEMMAKHMSDIGHRLDQLTFDMEQRQQEGNYLDNDINEIRNQLQQLNSTIKEANEKIRINYSTTNRLDWNSLLHVTM
;
A
#
# COMPACT_ATOMS: atom_id res chain seq x y z
N MET A 1 55.68 1.59 -32.44
CA MET A 1 57.15 1.37 -32.45
C MET A 1 57.90 2.69 -32.27
N SER A 2 58.91 2.78 -31.39
CA SER A 2 59.76 3.98 -31.23
C SER A 2 61.07 3.83 -32.02
N CYS A 3 61.55 4.91 -32.62
CA CYS A 3 62.79 4.92 -33.41
C CYS A 3 63.81 5.86 -32.76
N ASN A 4 64.95 5.32 -32.28
CA ASN A 4 65.97 6.06 -31.53
C ASN A 4 67.17 6.53 -32.38
N GLU A 5 67.16 6.36 -33.70
CA GLU A 5 68.39 6.42 -34.51
C GLU A 5 68.55 7.62 -35.46
N ARG A 6 67.79 8.73 -35.36
CA ARG A 6 67.98 9.89 -36.28
C ARG A 6 67.92 11.27 -35.61
N LYS A 7 68.75 12.20 -36.11
CA LYS A 7 68.98 13.60 -35.65
C LYS A 7 67.76 14.54 -35.65
N SER A 8 66.58 14.07 -36.06
CA SER A 8 65.34 14.85 -36.07
C SER A 8 64.19 13.93 -35.64
N SER A 9 63.92 13.89 -34.34
CA SER A 9 62.80 13.16 -33.74
C SER A 9 61.85 14.15 -33.06
N THR A 10 60.56 13.83 -33.13
CA THR A 10 59.49 14.58 -32.46
C THR A 10 59.01 13.77 -31.26
N ARG A 11 58.78 14.44 -30.13
CA ARG A 11 58.21 13.82 -28.93
C ARG A 11 56.70 13.94 -28.95
N CYS A 12 55.99 12.84 -28.72
CA CYS A 12 54.55 12.89 -28.44
C CYS A 12 54.33 13.31 -26.98
N GLU A 13 53.52 14.33 -26.72
CA GLU A 13 53.24 14.78 -25.35
C GLU A 13 52.34 13.82 -24.57
N GLY A 14 51.47 13.06 -25.26
CA GLY A 14 50.57 12.10 -24.62
C GLY A 14 51.29 10.85 -24.09
N CYS A 15 52.07 10.17 -24.94
CA CYS A 15 52.77 8.94 -24.55
C CYS A 15 54.25 9.13 -24.19
N LEU A 16 54.77 10.36 -24.32
CA LEU A 16 56.16 10.77 -24.03
C LEU A 16 57.25 10.08 -24.87
N ARG A 17 56.89 9.27 -25.87
CA ARG A 17 57.83 8.56 -26.76
C ARG A 17 58.37 9.48 -27.87
N LEU A 18 59.59 9.18 -28.32
CA LEU A 18 60.24 9.86 -29.46
C LEU A 18 59.99 9.07 -30.75
N PHE A 19 59.65 9.79 -31.81
CA PHE A 19 59.32 9.23 -33.10
C PHE A 19 60.07 9.98 -34.22
N CYS A 20 60.52 9.25 -35.24
CA CYS A 20 60.94 9.89 -36.48
C CYS A 20 59.70 10.29 -37.31
N ARG A 21 59.89 11.10 -38.36
CA ARG A 21 58.79 11.61 -39.20
C ARG A 21 57.81 10.53 -39.69
N GLN A 22 58.30 9.35 -40.08
CA GLN A 22 57.46 8.24 -40.54
C GLN A 22 56.72 7.56 -39.38
N CYS A 23 57.39 7.34 -38.25
CA CYS A 23 56.76 6.71 -37.07
C CYS A 23 55.74 7.61 -36.38
N VAL A 24 55.85 8.95 -36.49
CA VAL A 24 54.82 9.88 -35.99
C VAL A 24 53.50 9.65 -36.71
N ASN A 25 53.52 9.48 -38.03
CA ASN A 25 52.29 9.26 -38.81
C ASN A 25 51.64 7.92 -38.41
N VAL A 26 52.44 6.85 -38.31
CA VAL A 26 51.95 5.53 -37.85
C VAL A 26 51.34 5.63 -36.44
N HIS A 27 51.98 6.35 -35.52
CA HIS A 27 51.44 6.56 -34.18
C HIS A 27 50.12 7.35 -34.19
N HIS A 28 50.00 8.35 -35.05
CA HIS A 28 48.77 9.11 -35.21
C HIS A 28 47.65 8.25 -35.80
N ASP A 29 47.96 7.39 -36.78
CA ASP A 29 47.00 6.45 -37.36
C ASP A 29 46.52 5.43 -36.31
N GLU A 30 47.43 4.91 -35.48
CA GLU A 30 47.07 4.05 -34.32
C GLU A 30 46.11 4.76 -33.36
N LEU A 31 46.39 6.02 -32.99
CA LEU A 31 45.53 6.82 -32.11
C LEU A 31 44.16 7.11 -32.74
N MET A 32 44.11 7.35 -34.05
CA MET A 32 42.86 7.57 -34.77
C MET A 32 41.97 6.32 -34.71
N VAL A 33 42.54 5.13 -34.92
CA VAL A 33 41.82 3.86 -34.81
C VAL A 33 41.33 3.61 -33.38
N GLU A 34 42.16 3.87 -32.36
CA GLU A 34 41.76 3.76 -30.96
C GLU A 34 40.62 4.73 -30.62
N PHE A 35 40.67 5.96 -31.12
CA PHE A 35 39.63 6.97 -30.88
C PHE A 35 38.33 6.64 -31.61
N GLU A 36 38.40 6.07 -32.82
CA GLU A 36 37.23 5.57 -33.54
C GLU A 36 36.54 4.41 -32.78
N ALA A 37 37.32 3.53 -32.15
CA ALA A 37 36.77 2.49 -31.29
C ALA A 37 36.01 3.07 -30.08
N LEU A 38 36.44 4.22 -29.54
CA LEU A 38 35.71 4.91 -28.47
C LEU A 38 34.34 5.44 -28.92
N PHE A 39 34.20 5.87 -30.19
CA PHE A 39 32.88 6.21 -30.74
C PHE A 39 31.97 4.98 -30.84
N GLY A 40 32.52 3.80 -31.16
CA GLY A 40 31.79 2.54 -31.11
C GLY A 40 31.22 2.28 -29.71
N ILE A 41 32.07 2.35 -28.67
CA ILE A 41 31.65 2.17 -27.27
C ILE A 41 30.61 3.23 -26.87
N GLN A 42 30.80 4.49 -27.26
CA GLN A 42 29.82 5.55 -26.98
C GLN A 42 28.44 5.23 -27.57
N ASN A 43 28.40 4.73 -28.81
CA ASN A 43 27.15 4.37 -29.47
C ASN A 43 26.46 3.19 -28.76
N GLU A 44 27.21 2.15 -28.37
CA GLU A 44 26.68 1.02 -27.60
C GLU A 44 26.10 1.46 -26.24
N LEU A 45 26.79 2.38 -25.55
CA LEU A 45 26.29 2.97 -24.30
C LEU A 45 25.01 3.78 -24.52
N LYS A 46 24.93 4.52 -25.62
CA LYS A 46 23.75 5.31 -25.98
C LYS A 46 22.56 4.41 -26.31
N GLU A 47 22.77 3.36 -27.10
CA GLU A 47 21.74 2.36 -27.40
C GLU A 47 21.25 1.67 -26.13
N SER A 48 22.17 1.31 -25.23
CA SER A 48 21.82 0.71 -23.94
C SER A 48 20.98 1.66 -23.07
N LEU A 49 21.34 2.95 -23.04
CA LEU A 49 20.58 3.97 -22.32
C LEU A 49 19.18 4.15 -22.93
N ASP A 50 19.08 4.23 -24.26
CA ASP A 50 17.82 4.39 -24.97
C ASP A 50 16.87 3.20 -24.72
N VAL A 51 17.40 1.98 -24.63
CA VAL A 51 16.63 0.77 -24.25
C VAL A 51 16.09 0.88 -22.83
N VAL A 52 16.95 1.20 -21.85
CA VAL A 52 16.52 1.35 -20.45
C VAL A 52 15.46 2.45 -20.30
N GLN A 53 15.66 3.59 -20.95
CA GLN A 53 14.72 4.70 -20.92
C GLN A 53 13.39 4.34 -21.58
N SER A 54 13.42 3.62 -22.71
CA SER A 54 12.21 3.15 -23.39
C SER A 54 11.43 2.14 -22.55
N ASN A 55 12.12 1.23 -21.87
CA ASN A 55 11.48 0.28 -20.95
C ASN A 55 10.83 1.01 -19.77
N TRP A 56 11.50 2.03 -19.22
CA TRP A 56 11.00 2.84 -18.13
C TRP A 56 9.74 3.61 -18.51
N GLN A 57 9.74 4.28 -19.67
CA GLN A 57 8.58 5.04 -20.16
C GLN A 57 7.36 4.15 -20.43
N ASN A 58 7.58 2.90 -20.80
CA ASN A 58 6.50 1.96 -21.09
C ASN A 58 6.07 1.14 -19.86
N ASN A 59 6.63 1.41 -18.67
CA ASN A 59 6.46 0.60 -17.45
C ASN A 59 6.69 -0.91 -17.68
N LYS A 60 7.47 -1.26 -18.72
CA LYS A 60 7.82 -2.65 -19.00
C LYS A 60 9.08 -2.96 -18.21
N ASP A 61 9.04 -4.04 -17.43
CA ASP A 61 10.18 -4.69 -16.79
C ASP A 61 10.74 -4.07 -15.49
N PHE A 62 10.11 -3.06 -14.90
CA PHE A 62 10.52 -2.56 -13.57
C PHE A 62 9.83 -3.35 -12.46
N THR A 63 10.54 -4.34 -11.93
CA THR A 63 10.07 -5.21 -10.84
C THR A 63 9.62 -4.42 -9.61
N CYS A 64 10.28 -3.31 -9.29
CA CYS A 64 9.92 -2.49 -8.13
C CYS A 64 8.53 -1.86 -8.24
N LEU A 65 8.08 -1.45 -9.44
CA LEU A 65 6.73 -0.90 -9.61
C LEU A 65 5.68 -2.00 -9.44
N ALA A 66 5.94 -3.19 -10.01
CA ALA A 66 5.05 -4.35 -9.82
C ALA A 66 4.97 -4.80 -8.35
N GLU A 67 6.07 -4.71 -7.61
CA GLU A 67 6.10 -4.99 -6.16
C GLU A 67 5.28 -3.97 -5.37
N ILE A 68 5.33 -2.68 -5.74
CA ILE A 68 4.50 -1.62 -5.14
C ILE A 68 3.02 -1.89 -5.42
N ASP A 69 2.65 -2.20 -6.67
CA ASP A 69 1.28 -2.50 -7.06
C ASP A 69 0.73 -3.75 -6.32
N GLN A 70 1.56 -4.78 -6.19
CA GLN A 70 1.20 -5.97 -5.43
C GLN A 70 1.00 -5.65 -3.95
N TRP A 71 1.92 -4.90 -3.34
CA TRP A 71 1.81 -4.47 -1.96
C TRP A 71 0.53 -3.65 -1.71
N GLU A 72 0.21 -2.72 -2.60
CA GLU A 72 -1.01 -1.92 -2.54
C GLU A 72 -2.25 -2.83 -2.51
N LEU A 73 -2.32 -3.78 -3.44
CA LEU A 73 -3.43 -4.71 -3.55
C LEU A 73 -3.58 -5.58 -2.30
N GLU A 74 -2.46 -6.07 -1.75
CA GLU A 74 -2.46 -6.85 -0.51
C GLU A 74 -2.97 -6.04 0.69
N VAL A 75 -2.51 -4.79 0.85
CA VAL A 75 -2.94 -3.91 1.95
C VAL A 75 -4.42 -3.58 1.84
N ILE A 76 -4.91 -3.22 0.64
CA ILE A 76 -6.35 -2.97 0.39
C ILE A 76 -7.18 -4.19 0.79
N ASN A 77 -6.75 -5.39 0.39
CA ASN A 77 -7.47 -6.61 0.70
C ASN A 77 -7.52 -6.90 2.22
N ARG A 78 -6.41 -6.67 2.93
CA ARG A 78 -6.38 -6.79 4.40
C ARG A 78 -7.34 -5.81 5.07
N ILE A 79 -7.35 -4.54 4.64
CA ILE A 79 -8.27 -3.53 5.17
C ILE A 79 -9.73 -3.93 4.93
N ARG A 80 -10.04 -4.42 3.72
CA ARG A 80 -11.40 -4.90 3.38
C ARG A 80 -11.82 -6.07 4.25
N LEU A 81 -10.93 -7.03 4.50
CA LEU A 81 -11.20 -8.17 5.39
C LEU A 81 -11.50 -7.71 6.82
N ILE A 82 -10.67 -6.82 7.37
CA ILE A 82 -10.85 -6.26 8.71
C ILE A 82 -12.21 -5.54 8.81
N ALA A 83 -12.53 -4.68 7.83
CA ALA A 83 -13.80 -3.99 7.78
C ALA A 83 -15.00 -4.95 7.64
N GLY A 84 -14.86 -6.01 6.84
CA GLY A 84 -15.86 -7.06 6.70
C GLY A 84 -16.15 -7.77 8.03
N ASN A 85 -15.09 -8.18 8.74
CA ASN A 85 -15.21 -8.80 10.05
C ASN A 85 -15.87 -7.86 11.08
N ALA A 86 -15.45 -6.59 11.11
CA ALA A 86 -16.04 -5.60 12.01
C ALA A 86 -17.55 -5.41 11.76
N ARG A 87 -17.99 -5.34 10.50
CA ARG A 87 -19.41 -5.28 10.14
C ARG A 87 -20.17 -6.53 10.59
N LYS A 88 -19.59 -7.71 10.39
CA LYS A 88 -20.18 -8.98 10.83
C LYS A 88 -20.39 -8.98 12.34
N THR A 89 -19.36 -8.66 13.11
CA THR A 89 -19.44 -8.57 14.58
C THR A 89 -20.47 -7.55 15.03
N ALA A 90 -20.51 -6.35 14.43
CA ALA A 90 -21.52 -5.34 14.75
C ALA A 90 -22.95 -5.85 14.49
N ASN A 91 -23.18 -6.52 13.36
CA ASN A 91 -24.48 -7.11 13.04
C ASN A 91 -24.87 -8.22 14.02
N GLU A 92 -23.93 -9.09 14.41
CA GLU A 92 -24.19 -10.15 15.40
C GLU A 92 -24.54 -9.56 16.77
N MET A 93 -23.82 -8.53 17.21
CA MET A 93 -24.12 -7.82 18.46
C MET A 93 -25.50 -7.17 18.42
N MET A 94 -25.85 -6.52 17.30
CA MET A 94 -27.17 -5.90 17.12
C MET A 94 -28.28 -6.95 17.09
N ALA A 95 -28.09 -8.04 16.34
CA ALA A 95 -29.07 -9.12 16.23
C ALA A 95 -29.33 -9.76 17.60
N LYS A 96 -28.29 -10.03 18.39
CA LYS A 96 -28.44 -10.51 19.76
C LYS A 96 -29.22 -9.52 20.62
N HIS A 97 -28.89 -8.22 20.54
CA HIS A 97 -29.58 -7.22 21.32
C HIS A 97 -31.07 -7.11 20.96
N MET A 98 -31.40 -7.15 19.66
CA MET A 98 -32.78 -7.16 19.18
C MET A 98 -33.54 -8.42 19.62
N SER A 99 -32.89 -9.58 19.59
CA SER A 99 -33.46 -10.84 20.07
C SER A 99 -33.80 -10.78 21.56
N ASP A 100 -32.91 -10.23 22.38
CA ASP A 100 -33.14 -10.09 23.82
C ASP A 100 -34.31 -9.13 24.10
N ILE A 101 -34.43 -8.04 23.34
CA ILE A 101 -35.58 -7.12 23.42
C ILE A 101 -36.88 -7.84 23.04
N GLY A 102 -36.88 -8.59 21.93
CA GLY A 102 -38.02 -9.38 21.48
C GLY A 102 -38.49 -10.36 22.54
N HIS A 103 -37.57 -11.14 23.12
CA HIS A 103 -37.91 -12.10 24.17
C HIS A 103 -38.53 -11.43 25.41
N ARG A 104 -37.99 -10.27 25.83
CA ARG A 104 -38.56 -9.51 26.96
C ARG A 104 -39.96 -8.98 26.65
N LEU A 105 -40.22 -8.58 25.41
CA LEU A 105 -41.53 -8.12 24.98
C LEU A 105 -42.54 -9.26 24.93
N ASP A 106 -42.13 -10.44 24.46
CA ASP A 106 -42.98 -11.64 24.43
C ASP A 106 -43.34 -12.10 25.85
N GLN A 107 -42.37 -12.08 26.78
CA GLN A 107 -42.62 -12.36 28.20
C GLN A 107 -43.63 -11.39 28.80
N LEU A 108 -43.44 -10.09 28.56
CA LEU A 108 -44.37 -9.07 29.06
C LEU A 108 -45.77 -9.22 28.47
N THR A 109 -45.87 -9.56 27.17
CA THR A 109 -47.14 -9.85 26.52
C THR A 109 -47.85 -11.03 27.19
N PHE A 110 -47.13 -12.13 27.43
CA PHE A 110 -47.68 -13.30 28.11
C PHE A 110 -48.18 -12.96 29.53
N ASP A 111 -47.38 -12.23 30.32
CA ASP A 111 -47.75 -11.82 31.67
C ASP A 111 -48.99 -10.92 31.67
N MET A 112 -49.09 -10.00 30.70
CA MET A 112 -50.25 -9.13 30.53
C MET A 112 -51.51 -9.92 30.17
N GLU A 113 -51.42 -10.86 29.23
CA GLU A 113 -52.53 -11.72 28.81
C GLU A 113 -53.02 -12.59 29.97
N GLN A 114 -52.10 -13.18 30.74
CA GLN A 114 -52.45 -14.00 31.90
C GLN A 114 -53.21 -13.18 32.95
N ARG A 115 -52.70 -12.01 33.32
CA ARG A 115 -53.36 -11.12 34.30
C ARG A 115 -54.71 -10.63 33.82
N GLN A 116 -54.85 -10.37 32.51
CA GLN A 116 -56.12 -9.98 31.90
C GLN A 116 -57.16 -11.10 32.02
N GLN A 117 -56.76 -12.36 31.77
CA GLN A 117 -57.64 -13.53 31.88
C GLN A 117 -58.06 -13.81 33.32
N GLU A 118 -57.14 -13.65 34.28
CA GLU A 118 -57.41 -13.82 35.71
C GLU A 118 -58.27 -12.68 36.28
N GLY A 119 -58.38 -11.56 35.56
CA GLY A 119 -59.15 -10.38 35.99
C GLY A 119 -58.61 -9.72 37.25
N ASN A 120 -57.36 -9.99 37.61
CA ASN A 120 -56.80 -9.73 38.94
C ASN A 120 -55.55 -8.86 38.85
N TYR A 121 -55.71 -7.61 38.42
CA TYR A 121 -54.65 -6.62 38.38
C TYR A 121 -54.97 -5.43 39.29
N LEU A 122 -53.98 -5.02 40.08
CA LEU A 122 -54.02 -3.85 40.94
C LEU A 122 -53.33 -2.66 40.26
N ASP A 123 -53.51 -1.46 40.80
CA ASP A 123 -52.83 -0.26 40.29
C ASP A 123 -51.30 -0.41 40.25
N ASN A 124 -50.73 -1.15 41.20
CA ASN A 124 -49.30 -1.44 41.24
C ASN A 124 -48.85 -2.28 40.04
N ASP A 125 -49.65 -3.26 39.61
CA ASP A 125 -49.38 -4.11 38.46
C ASP A 125 -49.37 -3.29 37.16
N ILE A 126 -50.35 -2.40 37.01
CA ILE A 126 -50.45 -1.50 35.86
C ILE A 126 -49.24 -0.57 35.80
N ASN A 127 -48.81 -0.03 36.94
CA ASN A 127 -47.65 0.84 37.03
C ASN A 127 -46.34 0.09 36.71
N GLU A 128 -46.20 -1.15 37.18
CA GLU A 128 -45.04 -1.98 36.86
C GLU A 128 -44.94 -2.26 35.36
N ILE A 129 -46.02 -2.74 34.74
CA ILE A 129 -46.08 -3.00 33.30
C ILE A 129 -45.76 -1.73 32.50
N ARG A 130 -46.31 -0.58 32.90
CA ARG A 130 -46.02 0.71 32.26
C ARG A 130 -44.53 1.05 32.32
N ASN A 131 -43.89 0.87 33.47
CA ASN A 131 -42.46 1.13 33.64
C ASN A 131 -41.62 0.18 32.77
N GLN A 132 -41.97 -1.10 32.71
CA GLN A 132 -41.28 -2.08 31.86
C GLN A 132 -41.40 -1.74 30.37
N LEU A 133 -42.60 -1.34 29.90
CA LEU A 133 -42.82 -0.87 28.53
C LEU A 133 -42.01 0.38 28.21
N GLN A 134 -41.96 1.36 29.12
CA GLN A 134 -41.15 2.56 28.95
C GLN A 134 -39.65 2.24 28.86
N GLN A 135 -39.16 1.35 29.72
CA GLN A 135 -37.76 0.91 29.69
C GLN A 135 -37.41 0.18 28.40
N LEU A 136 -38.28 -0.70 27.90
CA LEU A 136 -38.11 -1.37 26.61
C LEU A 136 -38.08 -0.36 25.46
N ASN A 137 -38.98 0.61 25.46
CA ASN A 137 -39.01 1.67 24.45
C ASN A 137 -37.72 2.49 24.42
N SER A 138 -37.19 2.89 25.59
CA SER A 138 -35.89 3.56 25.66
C SER A 138 -34.75 2.67 25.16
N THR A 139 -34.77 1.39 25.55
CA THR A 139 -33.76 0.41 25.11
C THR A 139 -33.75 0.25 23.58
N ILE A 140 -34.93 0.22 22.94
CA ILE A 140 -35.07 0.16 21.48
C ILE A 140 -34.52 1.42 20.83
N LYS A 141 -34.87 2.60 21.34
CA LYS A 141 -34.41 3.89 20.82
C LYS A 141 -32.89 4.03 20.88
N GLU A 142 -32.28 3.54 21.96
CA GLU A 142 -30.84 3.60 22.19
C GLU A 142 -30.05 2.45 21.54
N ALA A 143 -30.72 1.49 20.89
CA ALA A 143 -30.06 0.28 20.41
C ALA A 143 -28.92 0.57 19.42
N ASN A 144 -29.11 1.58 18.56
CA ASN A 144 -28.09 2.02 17.60
C ASN A 144 -26.88 2.70 18.25
N GLU A 145 -27.00 3.23 19.46
CA GLU A 145 -25.94 3.98 20.13
C GLU A 145 -24.99 3.09 20.95
N LYS A 146 -25.38 1.83 21.19
CA LYS A 146 -24.62 0.88 22.01
C LYS A 146 -23.39 0.32 21.31
N ILE A 147 -23.37 0.27 19.98
CA ILE A 147 -22.24 -0.25 19.23
C ILE A 147 -21.35 0.91 18.82
N ARG A 148 -20.16 0.98 19.42
CA ARG A 148 -19.13 1.98 19.11
C ARG A 148 -17.98 1.34 18.38
N ILE A 149 -17.55 1.95 17.28
CA ILE A 149 -16.36 1.53 16.55
C ILE A 149 -15.16 2.30 17.11
N ASN A 150 -14.10 1.58 17.48
CA ASN A 150 -12.87 2.17 17.99
C ASN A 150 -11.82 2.26 16.87
N TYR A 151 -11.39 3.48 16.55
CA TYR A 151 -10.36 3.77 15.54
C TYR A 151 -9.02 4.22 16.14
N SER A 152 -8.87 4.21 17.46
CA SER A 152 -7.72 4.81 18.17
C SER A 152 -6.36 4.21 17.78
N THR A 153 -6.33 2.92 17.45
CA THR A 153 -5.13 2.23 16.97
C THR A 153 -4.79 2.63 15.54
N THR A 154 -5.77 2.75 14.65
CA THR A 154 -5.56 3.17 13.25
C THR A 154 -5.07 4.62 13.16
N ASN A 155 -5.55 5.49 14.05
CA ASN A 155 -5.13 6.90 14.09
C ASN A 155 -3.67 7.09 14.53
N ARG A 156 -3.04 6.03 15.08
CA ARG A 156 -1.63 6.05 15.50
C ARG A 156 -0.69 5.39 14.48
N LEU A 157 -1.24 4.79 13.41
CA LEU A 157 -0.42 4.21 12.36
C LEU A 157 0.22 5.35 11.55
N ASP A 158 1.54 5.35 11.50
CA ASP A 158 2.27 6.17 10.53
C ASP A 158 2.21 5.48 9.16
N TRP A 159 1.27 5.92 8.33
CA TRP A 159 1.09 5.35 6.99
C TRP A 159 2.33 5.56 6.11
N ASN A 160 3.13 6.60 6.37
CA ASN A 160 4.33 6.89 5.59
C ASN A 160 5.47 5.92 5.89
N SER A 161 5.42 5.19 7.02
CA SER A 161 6.44 4.20 7.36
C SER A 161 6.16 2.82 6.74
N LEU A 162 5.02 2.63 6.08
CA LEU A 162 4.59 1.31 5.61
C LEU A 162 5.27 0.85 4.32
N LEU A 163 5.77 1.79 3.51
CA LEU A 163 6.51 1.52 2.28
C LEU A 163 7.51 2.66 2.03
N HIS A 164 8.77 2.31 1.77
CA HIS A 164 9.82 3.27 1.41
C HIS A 164 10.66 2.72 0.26
N VAL A 165 11.05 3.60 -0.66
CA VAL A 165 11.92 3.27 -1.79
C VAL A 165 13.32 3.83 -1.50
N THR A 166 14.35 2.99 -1.62
CA THR A 166 15.76 3.34 -1.42
C THR A 166 16.55 3.09 -2.69
N MET A 167 17.65 3.83 -2.88
CA MET A 167 18.61 3.65 -3.97
C MET A 167 19.95 3.17 -3.43
#